data_AF-A0A924ZEZ8-F1
#
_entry.id   AF-A0A924ZEZ8-F1
#
_cell.length_a   1.000
_cell.length_b   1.000
_cell.length_c   1.000
_cell.angle_alpha   90.00
_cell.angle_beta   90.00
_cell.angle_gamma   90.00
#
_symmetry.space_group_name_H-M   'P 1'
#
loop_
_entity.id
_entity.type
_entity.pdbx_description
1 polymer ?
#
loop_
_entity_poly.entity_id
_entity_poly.type
_entity_poly.pdbx_seq_one_letter_code
_entity_poly.pdbx_strand_id
1 'polypeptide(L)'
;MAPLSFPARLLREPLLHFIVVGALLFGIDHVVAARKDDPHLIVLGADVDKEARTLFRDAKGREPTALEMATLRERWVDNEVLYREGLSLRVDQGDSTIRERVIFKTLNVVQANLQAPKIDDVALRAWFEKNRAKYGEPARLDFLEAVLVGDASDDAVNGFVAALNRSASQGEAKGGLRVFKGRPRDNIVASFGGE
;
A
#
# COMPACT_ATOMS: atom_id res chain seq x y z
N MET A 1 31.36 82.03 -20.11
CA MET A 1 30.71 80.92 -20.85
C MET A 1 31.66 79.73 -20.84
N ALA A 2 31.35 78.73 -20.01
CA ALA A 2 31.91 77.37 -20.08
C ALA A 2 30.83 76.44 -19.50
N PRO A 3 30.21 75.56 -20.30
CA PRO A 3 29.12 74.70 -19.86
C PRO A 3 29.68 73.35 -19.37
N LEU A 4 28.76 72.52 -18.85
CA LEU A 4 28.89 71.07 -18.63
C LEU A 4 29.39 70.64 -17.24
N SER A 5 28.47 70.68 -16.26
CA SER A 5 28.45 69.67 -15.19
C SER A 5 27.05 69.03 -15.09
N PHE A 6 26.55 68.55 -16.24
CA PHE A 6 25.31 67.78 -16.33
C PHE A 6 25.31 66.44 -15.57
N PRO A 7 26.41 65.66 -15.47
CA PRO A 7 26.31 64.29 -14.92
C PRO A 7 26.11 64.28 -13.40
N ALA A 8 26.68 65.23 -12.66
CA ALA A 8 26.59 65.26 -11.20
C ALA A 8 25.21 65.72 -10.67
N ARG A 9 24.45 66.48 -11.48
CA ARG A 9 23.09 66.93 -11.13
C ARG A 9 22.07 65.82 -11.34
N LEU A 10 22.21 65.06 -12.42
CA LEU A 10 21.36 63.92 -12.75
C LEU A 10 21.45 62.81 -11.67
N LEU A 11 22.66 62.59 -11.14
CA LEU A 11 22.93 61.64 -10.04
C LEU A 11 22.30 62.01 -8.70
N ARG A 12 21.72 63.21 -8.54
CA ARG A 12 21.02 63.63 -7.31
C ARG A 12 19.50 63.66 -7.48
N GLU A 13 18.99 63.35 -8.67
CA GLU A 13 17.55 63.34 -8.91
C GLU A 13 16.92 62.05 -8.34
N PRO A 14 15.89 62.14 -7.50
CA PRO A 14 15.22 60.96 -6.94
C PRO A 14 14.59 60.08 -8.03
N LEU A 15 14.21 60.68 -9.17
CA LEU A 15 13.67 59.97 -10.32
C LEU A 15 14.71 59.03 -10.98
N LEU A 16 15.98 59.45 -11.06
CA LEU A 16 17.06 58.60 -11.59
C LEU A 16 17.25 57.35 -10.72
N HIS A 17 17.27 57.53 -9.40
CA HIS A 17 17.40 56.42 -8.45
C HIS A 17 16.23 55.44 -8.58
N PHE A 18 15.01 55.95 -8.73
CA PHE A 18 13.84 55.11 -8.95
C PHE A 18 13.94 54.30 -10.24
N ILE A 19 14.37 54.92 -11.34
CA ILE A 19 14.58 54.23 -12.63
C ILE A 19 15.70 53.18 -12.53
N VAL A 20 16.82 53.51 -11.88
CA VAL A 20 17.95 52.57 -11.71
C VAL A 20 17.54 51.38 -10.85
N VAL A 21 16.88 51.61 -9.72
CA VAL A 21 16.38 50.54 -8.85
C VAL A 21 15.32 49.70 -9.58
N GLY A 22 14.42 50.32 -10.33
CA GLY A 22 13.46 49.62 -11.17
C GLY A 22 14.13 48.75 -12.23
N ALA A 23 15.07 49.31 -12.99
CA ALA A 23 15.84 48.57 -14.00
C ALA A 23 16.64 47.42 -13.38
N LEU A 24 17.18 47.61 -12.18
CA LEU A 24 17.91 46.57 -11.46
C LEU A 24 16.98 45.46 -10.96
N LEU A 25 15.79 45.81 -10.43
CA LEU A 25 14.76 44.84 -10.05
C LEU A 25 14.25 44.04 -11.26
N PHE A 26 13.88 44.71 -12.36
CA PHE A 26 13.43 44.04 -13.58
C PHE A 26 14.54 43.23 -14.25
N GLY A 27 15.79 43.69 -14.18
CA GLY A 27 16.94 42.93 -14.67
C GLY A 27 17.19 41.65 -13.86
N ILE A 28 17.11 41.74 -12.53
CA ILE A 28 17.18 40.55 -11.65
C ILE A 28 16.01 39.61 -11.92
N ASP A 29 14.79 40.14 -11.98
CA ASP A 29 13.58 39.35 -12.27
C ASP A 29 13.72 38.62 -13.62
N HIS A 30 14.19 39.30 -14.66
CA HIS A 30 14.39 38.70 -15.97
C HIS A 30 15.44 37.58 -15.95
N VAL A 31 16.56 37.77 -15.26
CA VAL A 31 17.60 36.74 -15.11
C VAL A 31 17.10 35.54 -14.28
N VAL A 32 16.29 35.79 -13.25
CA VAL A 32 15.68 34.73 -12.42
C VAL A 32 14.61 33.98 -13.19
N ALA A 33 13.77 34.68 -13.96
CA ALA A 33 12.73 34.09 -14.81
C ALA A 33 13.33 33.31 -15.99
N ALA A 34 14.43 33.77 -16.58
CA ALA A 34 15.14 33.07 -17.65
C ALA A 34 15.84 31.78 -17.17
N ARG A 35 16.08 31.64 -15.87
CA ARG A 35 16.56 30.39 -15.24
C ARG A 35 15.43 29.41 -14.90
N LYS A 36 14.18 29.82 -15.07
CA LYS A 36 13.04 28.93 -14.87
C LYS A 36 13.01 28.01 -16.08
N ASP A 37 13.20 26.71 -15.85
CA ASP A 37 13.15 25.69 -16.90
C ASP A 37 11.87 25.86 -17.73
N ASP A 38 12.01 25.80 -19.06
CA ASP A 38 10.88 25.87 -19.98
C ASP A 38 9.90 24.73 -19.64
N PRO A 39 8.69 25.05 -19.15
CA PRO A 39 7.74 24.02 -18.72
C PRO A 39 7.29 23.11 -19.87
N HIS A 40 7.46 23.55 -21.13
CA HIS A 40 7.14 22.79 -22.33
C HIS A 40 8.29 21.92 -22.85
N LEU A 41 9.51 22.09 -22.34
CA LEU A 41 10.64 21.25 -22.72
C LEU A 41 10.67 19.99 -21.85
N ILE A 42 10.61 18.84 -22.52
CA ILE A 42 10.77 17.51 -21.89
C ILE A 42 12.09 16.92 -22.38
N VAL A 43 13.04 16.75 -21.47
CA VAL A 43 14.34 16.13 -21.76
C VAL A 43 14.32 14.70 -21.23
N LEU A 44 14.50 13.72 -22.12
CA LEU A 44 14.66 12.33 -21.71
C LEU A 44 16.11 12.11 -21.25
N GLY A 45 16.28 11.90 -19.95
CA GLY A 45 17.56 11.56 -19.36
C GLY A 45 17.94 10.09 -19.56
N ALA A 46 19.22 9.78 -19.37
CA ALA A 46 19.73 8.40 -19.46
C ALA A 46 19.17 7.48 -18.34
N ASP A 47 18.70 8.06 -17.25
CA ASP A 47 17.98 7.41 -16.16
C ASP A 47 16.62 6.84 -16.61
N VAL A 48 15.86 7.60 -17.41
CA VAL A 48 14.60 7.15 -18.00
C VAL A 48 14.81 5.91 -18.86
N ASP A 49 15.82 5.93 -19.73
CA ASP A 49 16.16 4.78 -20.56
C ASP A 49 16.61 3.57 -19.73
N LYS A 50 17.36 3.80 -18.66
CA LYS A 50 17.82 2.74 -17.75
C LYS A 50 16.66 2.10 -17.00
N GLU A 51 15.71 2.89 -16.51
CA GLU A 51 14.50 2.41 -15.86
C GLU A 51 13.65 1.61 -16.85
N ALA A 52 13.39 2.16 -18.04
CA ALA A 52 12.62 1.50 -19.09
C ALA A 52 13.20 0.12 -19.47
N ARG A 53 14.53 0.02 -19.63
CA ARG A 53 15.22 -1.25 -19.87
C ARG A 53 15.06 -2.22 -18.72
N THR A 54 15.18 -1.74 -17.49
CA THR A 54 15.07 -2.58 -16.29
C THR A 54 13.68 -3.17 -16.17
N LEU A 55 12.64 -2.34 -16.24
CA LEU A 55 11.25 -2.79 -16.23
C LEU A 55 10.95 -3.77 -17.37
N PHE A 56 11.44 -3.50 -18.58
CA PHE A 56 11.24 -4.38 -19.71
C PHE A 56 11.92 -5.75 -19.51
N ARG A 57 13.17 -5.75 -19.04
CA ARG A 57 13.92 -6.97 -18.76
C ARG A 57 13.28 -7.79 -17.64
N ASP A 58 12.80 -7.15 -16.57
CA ASP A 58 12.13 -7.83 -15.46
C ASP A 58 10.81 -8.47 -15.93
N ALA A 59 10.09 -7.84 -16.86
CA ALA A 59 8.85 -8.35 -17.40
C ALA A 59 9.01 -9.38 -18.53
N LYS A 60 10.07 -9.29 -19.34
CA LYS A 60 10.24 -10.09 -20.58
C LYS A 60 11.47 -11.00 -20.59
N GLY A 61 12.35 -10.88 -19.60
CA GLY A 61 13.58 -11.69 -19.48
C GLY A 61 14.67 -11.38 -20.52
N ARG A 62 14.53 -10.29 -21.29
CA ARG A 62 15.49 -9.88 -22.33
C ARG A 62 15.56 -8.36 -22.45
N GLU A 63 16.59 -7.87 -23.14
CA GLU A 63 16.67 -6.45 -23.49
C GLU A 63 15.62 -6.07 -24.56
N PRO A 64 15.10 -4.84 -24.52
CA PRO A 64 14.22 -4.30 -25.54
C PRO A 64 14.98 -4.03 -26.85
N THR A 65 14.30 -4.27 -27.96
CA THR A 65 14.75 -3.88 -29.30
C THR A 65 14.72 -2.35 -29.46
N ALA A 66 15.35 -1.82 -30.51
CA ALA A 66 15.35 -0.38 -30.79
C ALA A 66 13.93 0.19 -30.97
N LEU A 67 13.04 -0.56 -31.62
CA LEU A 67 11.64 -0.18 -31.81
C LEU A 67 10.87 -0.18 -30.48
N GLU A 68 11.04 -1.24 -29.67
CA GLU A 68 10.43 -1.31 -28.34
C GLU A 68 10.91 -0.17 -27.43
N MET A 69 12.19 0.17 -27.49
CA MET A 69 12.73 1.33 -26.77
C MET A 69 12.16 2.66 -27.26
N ALA A 70 11.90 2.81 -28.56
CA ALA A 70 11.24 4.02 -29.07
C ALA A 70 9.81 4.14 -28.53
N THR A 71 9.03 3.05 -28.54
CA THR A 71 7.68 3.03 -28.00
C THR A 71 7.64 3.27 -26.48
N LEU A 72 8.62 2.75 -25.72
CA LEU A 72 8.71 3.01 -24.28
C LEU A 72 8.97 4.50 -23.99
N ARG A 73 9.86 5.13 -24.77
CA ARG A 73 10.15 6.56 -24.65
C ARG A 73 8.95 7.43 -25.02
N GLU A 74 8.26 7.12 -26.11
CA GLU A 74 7.03 7.82 -26.52
C GLU A 74 5.97 7.80 -25.42
N ARG A 75 5.67 6.60 -24.89
CA ARG A 75 4.72 6.46 -23.77
C ARG A 75 5.15 7.21 -22.52
N TRP A 76 6.45 7.22 -22.23
CA TRP A 76 6.96 7.96 -21.09
C TRP A 76 6.72 9.47 -21.26
N VAL A 77 6.99 10.01 -22.47
CA VAL A 77 6.72 11.43 -22.79
C VAL A 77 5.24 11.74 -22.68
N ASP A 78 4.37 10.91 -23.24
CA ASP A 78 2.91 11.11 -23.15
C ASP A 78 2.44 11.18 -21.69
N ASN A 79 2.96 10.28 -20.85
CA ASN A 79 2.66 10.28 -19.43
C ASN A 79 3.18 11.53 -18.71
N GLU A 80 4.39 11.99 -19.05
CA GLU A 80 4.97 13.21 -18.46
C GLU A 80 4.18 14.46 -18.86
N VAL A 81 3.72 14.53 -20.11
CA VAL A 81 2.82 15.60 -20.59
C VAL A 81 1.53 15.61 -19.78
N LEU A 82 0.86 14.46 -19.65
CA LEU A 82 -0.39 14.34 -18.88
C LEU A 82 -0.18 14.65 -17.39
N TYR A 83 0.94 14.23 -16.82
CA TYR A 83 1.27 14.50 -15.43
C TYR A 83 1.44 15.99 -15.17
N ARG A 84 2.22 16.69 -15.99
CA ARG A 84 2.42 18.15 -15.89
C ARG A 84 1.11 18.92 -16.09
N GLU A 85 0.28 18.50 -17.03
CA GLU A 85 -1.02 19.12 -17.26
C GLU A 85 -2.00 18.84 -16.11
N GLY A 86 -2.00 17.64 -15.54
CA GLY A 86 -2.77 17.35 -14.33
C GLY A 86 -2.40 18.28 -13.17
N LEU A 87 -1.10 18.52 -12.97
CA LEU A 87 -0.62 19.46 -11.95
C LEU A 87 -1.02 20.91 -12.26
N SER A 88 -0.97 21.33 -13.53
CA SER A 88 -1.40 22.69 -13.95
C SER A 88 -2.89 22.91 -13.65
N LEU A 89 -3.70 21.87 -13.83
CA LEU A 89 -5.13 21.82 -13.51
C LEU A 89 -5.42 21.58 -12.01
N ARG A 90 -4.38 21.35 -11.18
CA ARG A 90 -4.48 21.06 -9.74
C ARG A 90 -5.37 19.86 -9.42
N VAL A 91 -5.39 18.85 -10.29
CA VAL A 91 -6.22 17.63 -10.10
C VAL A 91 -5.77 16.80 -8.89
N ASP A 92 -4.56 17.04 -8.38
CA ASP A 92 -4.02 16.47 -7.16
C ASP A 92 -4.65 17.04 -5.89
N GLN A 93 -5.42 18.13 -5.98
CA GLN A 93 -5.90 18.87 -4.82
C GLN A 93 -7.38 18.62 -4.54
N GLY A 94 -7.71 18.42 -3.26
CA GLY A 94 -9.10 18.22 -2.82
C GLY A 94 -9.65 16.82 -3.09
N ASP A 95 -8.90 15.94 -3.74
CA ASP A 95 -9.25 14.53 -3.95
C ASP A 95 -8.67 13.65 -2.83
N SER A 96 -9.55 13.03 -2.04
CA SER A 96 -9.13 12.13 -0.95
C SER A 96 -8.44 10.87 -1.45
N THR A 97 -8.83 10.35 -2.61
CA THR A 97 -8.25 9.14 -3.23
C THR A 97 -6.80 9.38 -3.62
N ILE A 98 -6.52 10.53 -4.26
CA ILE A 98 -5.14 10.90 -4.60
C ILE A 98 -4.30 11.08 -3.34
N ARG A 99 -4.85 11.76 -2.32
CA ARG A 99 -4.18 11.95 -1.03
C ARG A 99 -3.82 10.61 -0.37
N GLU A 100 -4.77 9.68 -0.29
CA GLU A 100 -4.56 8.35 0.28
C GLU A 100 -3.52 7.55 -0.51
N ARG A 101 -3.53 7.65 -1.84
CA ARG A 101 -2.56 6.97 -2.70
C ARG A 101 -1.14 7.49 -2.49
N VAL A 102 -0.96 8.80 -2.33
CA VAL A 102 0.35 9.39 -1.99
C VAL A 102 0.83 8.88 -0.63
N ILE A 103 -0.03 8.91 0.40
CA ILE A 103 0.29 8.38 1.73
C ILE A 103 0.74 6.93 1.67
N PHE A 104 -0.02 6.08 0.98
CA PHE A 104 0.29 4.67 0.82
C PHE A 104 1.63 4.46 0.10
N LYS A 105 1.89 5.21 -0.98
CA LYS A 105 3.16 5.12 -1.72
C LYS A 105 4.34 5.54 -0.86
N THR A 106 4.21 6.61 -0.07
CA THR A 106 5.25 7.06 0.85
C THR A 106 5.54 6.01 1.92
N LEU A 107 4.50 5.43 2.54
CA LEU A 107 4.66 4.35 3.51
C LEU A 107 5.41 3.16 2.92
N ASN A 108 5.10 2.76 1.69
CA ASN A 108 5.81 1.66 1.02
C ASN A 108 7.28 1.96 0.76
N VAL A 109 7.63 3.20 0.38
CA VAL A 109 9.03 3.61 0.20
C VAL A 109 9.78 3.56 1.53
N VAL A 110 9.15 4.05 2.61
CA VAL A 110 9.74 3.99 3.96
C VAL A 110 9.97 2.53 4.37
N GLN A 111 8.98 1.66 4.16
CA GLN A 111 9.08 0.24 4.50
C GLN A 111 10.10 -0.51 3.64
N ALA A 112 10.21 -0.22 2.35
CA ALA A 112 11.18 -0.86 1.46
C ALA A 112 12.64 -0.55 1.86
N ASN A 113 12.87 0.60 2.49
CA ASN A 113 14.19 0.97 3.02
C ASN A 113 14.48 0.35 4.40
N LEU A 114 13.50 -0.30 5.04
CA LEU A 114 13.75 -1.05 6.27
C LEU A 114 14.44 -2.37 5.91
N GLN A 115 15.74 -2.43 6.16
CA GLN A 115 16.45 -3.70 6.17
C GLN A 115 16.07 -4.45 7.44
N ALA A 116 15.17 -5.42 7.31
CA ALA A 116 14.93 -6.36 8.41
C ALA A 116 16.25 -7.10 8.70
N PRO A 117 16.60 -7.33 9.98
CA PRO A 117 17.72 -8.19 10.33
C PRO A 117 17.55 -9.53 9.63
N LYS A 118 18.65 -10.09 9.11
CA LYS A 118 18.62 -11.42 8.51
C LYS A 118 18.24 -12.43 9.61
N ILE A 119 17.00 -12.92 9.57
CA ILE A 119 16.55 -14.01 10.43
C ILE A 119 17.21 -15.30 9.92
N ASP A 120 17.89 -16.01 10.79
CA ASP A 120 18.48 -17.31 10.47
C ASP A 120 17.45 -18.44 10.61
N ASP A 121 17.75 -19.59 10.02
CA ASP A 121 16.85 -20.76 10.05
C ASP A 121 16.61 -21.25 11.50
N VAL A 122 17.56 -21.02 12.40
CA VAL A 122 17.47 -21.40 13.81
C VAL A 122 16.39 -20.57 14.51
N ALA A 123 16.42 -19.25 14.38
CA ALA A 123 15.41 -18.34 14.93
C ALA A 123 14.04 -18.58 14.28
N LEU A 124 14.00 -18.82 12.96
CA LEU A 124 12.76 -19.13 12.26
C LEU A 124 12.13 -20.42 12.79
N ARG A 125 12.93 -21.48 12.97
CA ARG A 125 12.45 -22.76 13.51
C ARG A 125 12.01 -22.63 14.95
N ALA A 126 12.76 -21.93 15.80
CA ALA A 126 12.36 -21.68 17.18
C ALA A 126 11.02 -20.92 17.27
N TRP A 127 10.84 -19.93 16.40
CA TRP A 127 9.58 -19.19 16.32
C TRP A 127 8.43 -20.05 15.83
N PHE A 128 8.65 -20.87 14.79
CA PHE A 128 7.65 -21.81 14.28
C PHE A 128 7.22 -22.80 15.36
N GLU A 129 8.16 -23.44 16.06
CA GLU A 129 7.82 -24.39 17.13
C GLU A 129 7.05 -23.72 18.26
N LYS A 130 7.43 -22.50 18.64
CA LYS A 130 6.69 -21.70 19.64
C LYS A 130 5.26 -21.36 19.20
N ASN A 131 5.02 -21.21 17.90
CA ASN A 131 3.73 -20.82 17.34
C ASN A 131 3.02 -21.96 16.59
N ARG A 132 3.47 -23.21 16.74
CA ARG A 132 3.04 -24.36 15.93
C ARG A 132 1.53 -24.55 15.89
N ALA A 133 0.86 -24.27 17.00
CA ALA A 133 -0.60 -24.34 17.13
C ALA A 133 -1.36 -23.41 16.15
N LYS A 134 -0.77 -22.30 15.70
CA LYS A 134 -1.39 -21.37 14.72
C LYS A 134 -1.30 -21.85 13.28
N TYR A 135 -0.43 -22.83 13.01
CA TYR A 135 -0.09 -23.30 11.66
C TYR A 135 -0.58 -24.71 11.37
N GLY A 136 -1.08 -25.43 12.38
CA GLY A 136 -1.76 -26.70 12.19
C GLY A 136 -3.20 -26.50 11.75
N GLU A 137 -3.75 -27.45 11.02
CA GLU A 137 -5.20 -27.53 10.88
C GLU A 137 -5.82 -27.92 12.23
N PRO A 138 -6.83 -27.19 12.73
CA PRO A 138 -7.48 -27.56 13.97
C PRO A 138 -8.12 -28.93 13.82
N ALA A 139 -7.98 -29.79 14.84
CA ALA A 139 -8.58 -31.11 14.84
C ALA A 139 -10.08 -31.00 14.55
N ARG A 140 -10.55 -31.74 13.55
CA ARG A 140 -11.96 -31.77 13.16
C ARG A 140 -12.60 -33.02 13.72
N LEU A 141 -13.74 -32.86 14.36
CA LEU A 141 -14.47 -33.94 15.00
C LEU A 141 -15.86 -34.09 14.36
N ASP A 142 -16.27 -35.34 14.23
CA ASP A 142 -17.62 -35.75 13.88
C ASP A 142 -18.29 -36.23 15.17
N PHE A 143 -19.47 -35.69 15.49
CA PHE A 143 -20.21 -36.08 16.69
C PHE A 143 -21.72 -36.02 16.47
N LEU A 144 -22.43 -36.70 17.36
CA LEU A 144 -23.89 -36.72 17.41
C LEU A 144 -24.34 -36.06 18.71
N GLU A 145 -25.30 -35.15 18.62
CA GLU A 145 -25.89 -34.48 19.78
C GLU A 145 -27.31 -35.03 20.01
N ALA A 146 -27.57 -35.46 21.24
CA ALA A 146 -28.90 -35.79 21.73
C ALA A 146 -29.40 -34.63 22.60
N VAL A 147 -30.57 -34.07 22.30
CA VAL A 147 -31.15 -32.98 23.08
C VAL A 147 -32.32 -33.51 23.89
N LEU A 148 -32.26 -33.36 25.21
CA LEU A 148 -33.40 -33.62 26.09
C LEU A 148 -34.39 -32.46 25.95
N VAL A 149 -35.63 -32.78 25.57
CA VAL A 149 -36.72 -31.81 25.42
C VAL A 149 -37.77 -32.11 26.48
N GLY A 150 -38.02 -31.17 27.40
CA GLY A 150 -39.02 -31.32 28.45
C GLY A 150 -38.43 -31.34 29.85
N ASP A 151 -38.76 -32.37 30.64
CA ASP A 151 -38.30 -32.53 32.02
C ASP A 151 -36.78 -32.72 32.09
N ALA A 152 -36.13 -31.88 32.89
CA ALA A 152 -34.68 -31.86 33.10
C ALA A 152 -34.30 -32.26 34.54
N SER A 153 -35.19 -32.97 35.25
CA SER A 153 -34.87 -33.60 36.54
C SER A 153 -33.72 -34.60 36.41
N ASP A 154 -32.94 -34.77 37.48
CA ASP A 154 -31.78 -35.68 37.49
C ASP A 154 -32.17 -37.12 37.10
N ASP A 155 -33.34 -37.58 37.54
CA ASP A 155 -33.86 -38.91 37.19
C ASP A 155 -34.16 -39.02 35.68
N ALA A 156 -34.75 -37.99 35.08
CA ALA A 156 -35.02 -37.94 33.64
C ALA A 156 -33.72 -37.89 32.83
N VAL A 157 -32.74 -37.10 33.27
CA VAL A 157 -31.41 -37.00 32.63
C VAL A 157 -30.68 -38.34 32.70
N ASN A 158 -30.61 -38.96 33.88
CA ASN A 158 -29.94 -40.24 34.08
C ASN A 158 -30.61 -41.37 33.26
N GLY A 159 -31.94 -41.39 33.24
CA GLY A 159 -32.71 -42.32 32.40
C GLY A 159 -32.44 -42.13 30.91
N PHE A 160 -32.39 -40.87 30.45
CA PHE A 160 -32.08 -40.52 29.07
C PHE A 160 -30.65 -40.93 28.66
N VAL A 161 -29.65 -40.65 29.50
CA VAL A 161 -28.25 -41.07 29.29
C VAL A 161 -28.13 -42.60 29.22
N ALA A 162 -28.79 -43.32 30.13
CA ALA A 162 -28.79 -44.78 30.13
C ALA A 162 -29.47 -45.38 28.88
N ALA A 163 -30.49 -44.71 28.35
CA ALA A 163 -31.11 -45.09 27.07
C ALA A 163 -30.17 -44.83 25.89
N LEU A 164 -29.51 -43.67 25.85
CA LEU A 164 -28.57 -43.28 24.81
C LEU A 164 -27.36 -44.21 24.74
N ASN A 165 -26.77 -44.57 25.88
CA ASN A 165 -25.62 -45.49 25.95
C ASN A 165 -25.98 -46.91 25.48
N ARG A 166 -27.23 -47.33 25.69
CA ARG A 166 -27.73 -48.63 25.18
C ARG A 166 -28.00 -48.59 23.68
N SER A 167 -28.62 -47.54 23.16
CA SER A 167 -28.92 -47.43 21.73
C SER A 167 -27.67 -47.20 20.87
N ALA A 168 -26.66 -46.50 21.41
CA ALA A 168 -25.36 -46.32 20.76
C ALA A 168 -24.60 -47.64 20.60
N SER A 169 -24.67 -48.54 21.59
CA SER A 169 -24.02 -49.87 21.50
C SER A 169 -24.74 -50.84 20.56
N GLN A 170 -26.01 -50.58 20.23
CA GLN A 170 -26.81 -51.40 19.31
C GLN A 170 -26.91 -50.82 17.89
N GLY A 171 -26.35 -49.62 17.63
CA GLY A 171 -26.34 -48.99 16.30
C GLY A 171 -27.68 -48.37 15.84
N GLU A 172 -28.70 -48.38 16.71
CA GLU A 172 -30.07 -47.94 16.40
C GLU A 172 -30.33 -46.45 16.70
N ALA A 173 -29.39 -45.76 17.35
CA ALA A 173 -29.56 -44.39 17.87
C ALA A 173 -29.76 -43.28 16.82
N LYS A 174 -29.85 -43.58 15.52
CA LYS A 174 -29.85 -42.55 14.46
C LYS A 174 -31.14 -41.74 14.34
N GLY A 175 -32.25 -42.19 14.93
CA GLY A 175 -33.52 -41.47 14.90
C GLY A 175 -33.54 -40.33 15.93
N GLY A 176 -33.38 -39.08 15.48
CA GLY A 176 -33.56 -37.88 16.33
C GLY A 176 -32.28 -37.21 16.84
N LEU A 177 -31.10 -37.77 16.55
CA LEU A 177 -29.82 -37.13 16.87
C LEU A 177 -29.44 -36.06 15.83
N ARG A 178 -28.92 -34.93 16.31
CA ARG A 178 -28.35 -33.91 15.45
C ARG A 178 -26.93 -34.33 15.05
N VAL A 179 -26.67 -34.36 13.75
CA VAL A 179 -25.38 -34.80 13.19
C VAL A 179 -24.50 -33.59 12.92
N PHE A 180 -23.31 -33.58 13.51
CA PHE A 180 -22.30 -32.56 13.25
C PHE A 180 -21.07 -33.23 12.65
N LYS A 181 -20.62 -32.72 11.49
CA LYS A 181 -19.42 -33.22 10.79
C LYS A 181 -18.37 -32.14 10.65
N GLY A 182 -17.10 -32.53 10.74
CA GLY A 182 -15.93 -31.72 10.45
C GLY A 182 -15.80 -30.49 11.34
N ARG A 183 -16.35 -30.51 12.56
CA ARG A 183 -16.39 -29.35 13.44
C ARG A 183 -15.00 -29.13 14.06
N PRO A 184 -14.42 -27.91 13.96
CA PRO A 184 -13.15 -27.61 14.63
C PRO A 184 -13.29 -27.81 16.14
N ARG A 185 -12.29 -28.46 16.76
CA ARG A 185 -12.26 -28.71 18.21
C ARG A 185 -12.46 -27.43 19.02
N ASP A 186 -11.89 -26.32 18.60
CA ASP A 186 -12.02 -25.04 19.31
C ASP A 186 -13.47 -24.55 19.37
N ASN A 187 -14.25 -24.77 18.31
CA ASN A 187 -15.68 -24.43 18.30
C ASN A 187 -16.48 -25.33 19.25
N ILE A 188 -16.09 -26.61 19.34
CA ILE A 188 -16.73 -27.58 20.25
C ILE A 188 -16.45 -27.18 21.69
N VAL A 189 -15.18 -26.91 22.04
CA VAL A 189 -14.79 -26.45 23.37
C VAL A 189 -15.50 -25.15 23.76
N ALA A 190 -15.63 -24.21 22.83
CA ALA A 190 -16.37 -22.97 23.07
C ALA A 190 -17.87 -23.18 23.33
N SER A 191 -18.47 -24.21 22.71
CA SER A 191 -19.92 -24.45 22.77
C SER A 191 -20.33 -25.39 23.92
N PHE A 192 -19.49 -26.37 24.24
CA PHE A 192 -19.80 -27.44 25.20
C PHE A 192 -18.86 -27.47 26.42
N GLY A 193 -17.83 -26.62 26.45
CA GLY A 193 -16.78 -26.64 27.47
C GLY A 193 -15.59 -27.51 27.08
N GLY A 194 -14.46 -27.28 27.74
CA GLY A 194 -13.31 -28.18 27.69
C GLY A 194 -13.42 -29.24 28.79
N GLU A 195 -12.99 -30.47 28.50
CA GLU A 195 -12.68 -31.48 29.51
C GLU A 195 -11.49 -31.05 30.39
#